data_AF-A0A3D3SUT9-F1
#
_entry.id   AF-A0A3D3SUT9-F1
#
_cell.length_a   1.000
_cell.length_b   1.000
_cell.length_c   1.000
_cell.angle_alpha   90.00
_cell.angle_beta   90.00
_cell.angle_gamma   90.00
#
_symmetry.space_group_name_H-M   'P 1'
#
loop_
_entity.id
_entity.type
_entity.pdbx_description
1 polymer ?
#
loop_
_entity_poly.entity_id
_entity_poly.type
_entity_poly.pdbx_seq_one_letter_code
_entity_poly.pdbx_strand_id
1 'polypeptide(L)'
;MEQQGRPELARALWETIPEGWSFYRLLASEALNRPLLPMKSEPDYPERYTIGLLRPSVLSDPFLGRSLSLASLGLRAEAIVEWNALINRLPDLGLLAASQLALEAGLPDRAIAAAIRTQDVHDFRLRYPKPFKELIEQEADRKGLKTGWVMGLIRQESRFLPKIKSPVGAAGLMQIMPATANSVARGLGMGRVDARRLVEPSFNLRLGTAYLQQMHSRFNGSAV
;
A
#
# COMPACT_ATOMS: atom_id res chain seq x y z
N MET A 1 -11.92 30.49 -1.19
CA MET A 1 -11.64 31.39 -2.32
C MET A 1 -12.61 31.17 -3.47
N GLU A 2 -12.80 29.94 -3.95
CA GLU A 2 -13.82 29.61 -4.97
C GLU A 2 -15.24 29.99 -4.51
N GLN A 3 -15.66 29.53 -3.33
CA GLN A 3 -16.95 29.89 -2.72
C GLN A 3 -17.09 31.39 -2.38
N GLN A 4 -15.99 32.14 -2.39
CA GLN A 4 -15.97 33.59 -2.14
C GLN A 4 -15.94 34.39 -3.45
N GLY A 5 -16.13 33.75 -4.61
CA GLY A 5 -16.11 34.42 -5.91
C GLY A 5 -14.73 34.90 -6.36
N ARG A 6 -13.65 34.31 -5.84
CA ARG A 6 -12.25 34.64 -6.19
C ARG A 6 -11.56 33.46 -6.90
N PRO A 7 -11.97 33.10 -8.12
CA PRO A 7 -11.46 31.91 -8.81
C PRO A 7 -9.97 32.02 -9.17
N GLU A 8 -9.48 33.21 -9.56
CA GLU A 8 -8.07 33.41 -9.90
C GLU A 8 -7.13 33.19 -8.71
N LEU A 9 -7.54 33.66 -7.52
CA LEU A 9 -6.74 33.47 -6.30
C LEU A 9 -6.81 32.02 -5.82
N ALA A 10 -7.93 31.32 -6.03
CA ALA A 10 -8.01 29.89 -5.78
C ALA A 10 -7.08 29.10 -6.71
N ARG A 11 -7.09 29.42 -8.00
CA ARG A 11 -6.20 28.82 -9.00
C ARG A 11 -4.73 29.01 -8.62
N ALA A 12 -4.34 30.23 -8.25
CA ALA A 12 -2.98 30.53 -7.80
C ALA A 12 -2.57 29.68 -6.59
N LEU A 13 -3.47 29.46 -5.62
CA LEU A 13 -3.20 28.58 -4.48
C LEU A 13 -3.02 27.12 -4.91
N TRP A 14 -3.86 26.61 -5.83
CA TRP A 14 -3.70 25.25 -6.36
C TRP A 14 -2.37 25.06 -7.06
N GLU A 15 -1.88 26.08 -7.77
CA GLU A 15 -0.59 26.06 -8.44
C GLU A 15 0.61 26.06 -7.48
N THR A 16 0.45 26.51 -6.23
CA THR A 16 1.53 26.42 -5.21
C THR A 16 1.76 25.01 -4.68
N ILE A 17 0.83 24.07 -4.92
CA ILE A 17 0.97 22.70 -4.39
C ILE A 17 2.07 21.97 -5.16
N PRO A 18 3.14 21.51 -4.47
CA PRO A 18 4.28 20.88 -5.14
C PRO A 18 3.87 19.71 -6.04
N GLU A 19 4.60 19.56 -7.14
CA GLU A 19 4.48 18.39 -8.02
C GLU A 19 4.66 17.08 -7.23
N GLY A 20 3.94 16.03 -7.64
CA GLY A 20 4.00 14.73 -6.99
C GLY A 20 2.67 14.01 -6.92
N TRP A 21 2.55 13.09 -5.96
CA TRP A 21 1.48 12.07 -5.91
C TRP A 21 0.70 12.08 -4.60
N SER A 22 0.76 13.17 -3.86
CA SER A 22 0.02 13.33 -2.61
C SER A 22 -1.47 13.54 -2.89
N PHE A 23 -2.31 13.28 -1.88
CA PHE A 23 -3.75 13.50 -1.97
C PHE A 23 -4.10 14.92 -2.43
N TYR A 24 -3.49 15.94 -1.80
CA TYR A 24 -3.75 17.33 -2.16
C TYR A 24 -3.23 17.69 -3.55
N ARG A 25 -2.16 17.04 -4.04
CA ARG A 25 -1.71 17.26 -5.40
C ARG A 25 -2.69 16.70 -6.43
N LEU A 26 -3.29 15.54 -6.16
CA LEU A 26 -4.35 14.99 -7.02
C LEU A 26 -5.57 15.89 -7.05
N LEU A 27 -6.00 16.42 -5.90
CA LEU A 27 -7.08 17.40 -5.82
C LEU A 27 -6.76 18.69 -6.58
N ALA A 28 -5.51 19.18 -6.47
CA ALA A 28 -5.08 20.36 -7.23
C ALA A 28 -5.13 20.09 -8.73
N SER A 29 -4.65 18.93 -9.19
CA SER A 29 -4.74 18.53 -10.59
C SER A 29 -6.20 18.47 -11.06
N GLU A 30 -7.11 17.92 -10.26
CA GLU A 30 -8.54 17.91 -10.56
C GLU A 30 -9.12 19.32 -10.69
N ALA A 31 -8.88 20.17 -9.69
CA ALA A 31 -9.36 21.56 -9.67
C ALA A 31 -8.80 22.40 -10.83
N LEU A 32 -7.57 22.11 -11.26
CA LEU A 32 -6.89 22.77 -12.38
C LEU A 32 -7.18 22.11 -13.74
N ASN A 33 -8.02 21.07 -13.78
CA ASN A 33 -8.33 20.26 -14.96
C ASN A 33 -7.06 19.71 -15.66
N ARG A 34 -6.10 19.26 -14.86
CA ARG A 34 -4.85 18.61 -15.29
C ARG A 34 -4.97 17.09 -15.16
N PRO A 35 -4.15 16.31 -15.88
CA PRO A 35 -4.09 14.86 -15.69
C PRO A 35 -3.81 14.49 -14.22
N LEU A 36 -4.64 13.60 -13.66
CA LEU A 36 -4.50 13.11 -12.28
C LEU A 36 -3.36 12.11 -12.13
N LEU A 37 -3.08 11.34 -13.18
CA LEU A 37 -2.10 10.27 -13.18
C LEU A 37 -0.87 10.67 -13.99
N PRO A 38 0.31 10.11 -13.66
CA PRO A 38 1.53 10.34 -14.42
C PRO A 38 1.35 9.95 -15.89
N MET A 39 2.09 10.62 -16.78
CA MET A 39 2.23 10.17 -18.16
C MET A 39 2.96 8.82 -18.26
N LYS A 40 3.92 8.55 -17.35
CA LYS A 40 4.64 7.27 -17.23
C LYS A 40 4.27 6.54 -15.94
N SER A 41 3.60 5.40 -16.04
CA SER A 41 3.26 4.54 -14.90
C SER A 41 4.37 3.57 -14.49
N GLU A 42 5.36 3.39 -15.36
CA GLU A 42 6.51 2.50 -15.18
C GLU A 42 7.75 3.06 -15.90
N PRO A 43 8.96 2.64 -15.50
CA PRO A 43 10.20 3.01 -16.18
C PRO A 43 10.20 2.52 -17.63
N ASP A 44 10.83 3.24 -18.55
CA ASP A 44 10.92 2.85 -19.96
C ASP A 44 11.97 1.76 -20.23
N TYR A 45 12.15 1.34 -21.48
CA TYR A 45 13.02 0.20 -21.79
C TYR A 45 14.48 0.40 -21.32
N PRO A 46 15.16 1.53 -21.62
CA PRO A 46 16.49 1.80 -21.07
C PRO A 46 16.56 1.72 -19.54
N GLU A 47 15.59 2.31 -18.84
CA GLU A 47 15.54 2.29 -17.38
C GLU A 47 15.31 0.87 -16.85
N ARG A 48 14.37 0.11 -17.42
CA ARG A 48 14.07 -1.29 -17.05
C ARG A 48 15.26 -2.21 -17.29
N TYR A 49 15.96 -2.03 -18.41
CA TYR A 49 17.18 -2.79 -18.71
C TYR A 49 18.26 -2.51 -17.66
N THR A 50 18.46 -1.23 -17.32
CA THR A 50 19.42 -0.81 -16.29
C THR A 50 19.06 -1.36 -14.91
N ILE A 51 17.77 -1.33 -14.52
CA ILE A 51 17.29 -1.98 -13.30
C ILE A 51 17.70 -3.46 -13.30
N GLY A 52 17.48 -4.17 -14.42
CA GLY A 52 17.90 -5.55 -14.61
C GLY A 52 19.41 -5.78 -14.38
N LEU A 53 20.26 -4.88 -14.89
CA LEU A 53 21.72 -4.92 -14.71
C LEU A 53 22.17 -4.62 -13.27
N LEU A 54 21.43 -3.81 -12.52
CA LEU A 54 21.75 -3.50 -11.12
C LEU A 54 21.34 -4.62 -10.16
N ARG A 55 20.38 -5.47 -10.53
CA ARG A 55 19.87 -6.53 -9.65
C ARG A 55 20.96 -7.43 -9.06
N PRO A 56 21.94 -7.95 -9.83
CA PRO A 56 23.00 -8.78 -9.25
C PRO A 56 23.84 -8.07 -8.18
N SER A 57 24.14 -6.78 -8.34
CA SER A 57 24.93 -6.02 -7.35
C SER A 57 24.11 -5.70 -6.10
N VAL A 58 22.82 -5.41 -6.25
CA VAL A 58 21.91 -5.24 -5.11
C VAL A 58 21.72 -6.58 -4.39
N LEU A 59 21.65 -7.69 -5.13
CA LEU A 59 21.50 -9.03 -4.58
C LEU A 59 22.72 -9.48 -3.77
N SER A 60 23.93 -9.11 -4.21
CA SER A 60 25.18 -9.42 -3.49
C SER A 60 25.43 -8.50 -2.29
N ASP A 61 24.56 -7.53 -2.06
CA ASP A 61 24.73 -6.59 -0.97
C ASP A 61 24.45 -7.23 0.41
N PRO A 62 25.38 -7.11 1.38
CA PRO A 62 25.22 -7.79 2.67
C PRO A 62 24.05 -7.25 3.50
N PHE A 63 23.66 -5.98 3.32
CA PHE A 63 22.49 -5.42 4.01
C PHE A 63 21.18 -6.03 3.49
N LEU A 64 21.09 -6.31 2.18
CA LEU A 64 19.95 -7.03 1.63
C LEU A 64 19.88 -8.43 2.22
N GLY A 65 20.98 -9.18 2.15
CA GLY A 65 21.05 -10.55 2.66
C GLY A 65 20.62 -10.64 4.12
N ARG A 66 21.20 -9.80 5.00
CA ARG A 66 20.81 -9.75 6.42
C ARG A 66 19.35 -9.36 6.61
N SER A 67 18.86 -8.34 5.90
CA SER A 67 17.46 -7.94 5.97
C SER A 67 16.50 -9.08 5.63
N LEU A 68 16.76 -9.83 4.56
CA LEU A 68 15.89 -10.92 4.13
C LEU A 68 15.94 -12.10 5.11
N SER A 69 17.13 -12.45 5.61
CA SER A 69 17.29 -13.50 6.62
C SER A 69 16.62 -13.15 7.95
N LEU A 70 16.76 -11.92 8.43
CA LEU A 70 16.08 -11.48 9.66
C LEU A 70 14.56 -11.49 9.48
N ALA A 71 14.07 -11.05 8.33
CA ALA A 71 12.64 -11.06 8.03
C ALA A 71 12.07 -12.49 7.99
N SER A 72 12.80 -13.46 7.43
CA SER A 72 12.36 -14.86 7.40
C SER A 72 12.31 -15.51 8.79
N LEU A 73 13.13 -15.02 9.73
CA LEU A 73 13.10 -15.41 11.15
C LEU A 73 12.05 -14.66 11.98
N GLY A 74 11.31 -13.71 11.38
CA GLY A 74 10.34 -12.88 12.08
C GLY A 74 10.94 -11.72 12.88
N LEU A 75 12.25 -11.49 12.78
CA LEU A 75 12.98 -10.38 13.41
C LEU A 75 12.78 -9.09 12.61
N ARG A 76 11.54 -8.59 12.62
CA ARG A 76 11.09 -7.51 11.72
C ARG A 76 11.78 -6.17 12.00
N ALA A 77 12.01 -5.83 13.27
CA ALA A 77 12.61 -4.55 13.62
C ALA A 77 14.06 -4.46 13.13
N GLU A 78 14.81 -5.53 13.35
CA GLU A 78 16.19 -5.71 12.94
C GLU A 78 16.29 -5.75 11.41
N ALA A 79 15.38 -6.49 10.75
CA ALA A 79 15.28 -6.50 9.29
C ALA A 79 15.07 -5.10 8.70
N ILE A 80 14.26 -4.25 9.35
CA ILE A 80 14.03 -2.86 8.91
C ILE A 80 15.31 -2.03 9.00
N VAL A 81 16.11 -2.21 10.05
CA VAL A 81 17.38 -1.50 10.20
C VAL A 81 18.32 -1.82 9.04
N GLU A 82 18.49 -3.11 8.74
CA GLU A 82 19.33 -3.57 7.63
C GLU A 82 18.80 -3.08 6.28
N TRP A 83 17.49 -3.19 6.06
CA TRP A 83 16.84 -2.69 4.85
C TRP A 83 17.10 -1.20 4.64
N ASN A 84 16.95 -0.39 5.69
CA ASN A 84 17.16 1.05 5.61
C ASN A 84 18.62 1.40 5.29
N ALA A 85 19.58 0.67 5.86
CA ALA A 85 20.99 0.85 5.55
C ALA A 85 21.34 0.52 4.07
N LEU A 86 20.59 -0.39 3.43
CA LEU A 86 20.64 -0.58 1.99
C LEU A 86 20.03 0.60 1.23
N ILE A 87 18.74 0.89 1.45
CA ILE A 87 17.99 1.80 0.58
C ILE A 87 18.39 3.28 0.75
N ASN A 88 19.04 3.65 1.86
CA ASN A 88 19.47 5.03 2.08
C ASN A 88 20.59 5.49 1.15
N ARG A 89 21.30 4.57 0.49
CA ARG A 89 22.44 4.85 -0.40
C ARG A 89 22.21 4.51 -1.87
N LEU A 90 21.05 3.94 -2.20
CA LEU A 90 20.76 3.55 -3.58
C LEU A 90 20.15 4.73 -4.36
N PRO A 91 20.56 4.94 -5.62
CA PRO A 91 19.85 5.83 -6.53
C PRO A 91 18.50 5.20 -6.93
N ASP A 92 17.63 5.96 -7.60
CA ASP A 92 16.28 5.52 -8.00
C ASP A 92 16.24 4.15 -8.66
N LEU A 93 17.07 3.91 -9.69
CA LEU A 93 17.09 2.61 -10.37
C LEU A 93 17.54 1.46 -9.45
N GLY A 94 18.45 1.75 -8.50
CA GLY A 94 18.85 0.80 -7.47
C GLY A 94 17.74 0.54 -6.45
N LEU A 95 16.99 1.57 -6.05
CA LEU A 95 15.81 1.45 -5.20
C LEU A 95 14.73 0.58 -5.86
N LEU A 96 14.51 0.75 -7.17
CA LEU A 96 13.57 -0.08 -7.93
C LEU A 96 14.07 -1.53 -8.05
N ALA A 97 15.37 -1.76 -8.24
CA ALA A 97 15.96 -3.11 -8.20
C ALA A 97 15.77 -3.77 -6.83
N ALA A 98 16.08 -3.06 -5.74
CA ALA A 98 15.85 -3.54 -4.37
C ALA A 98 14.36 -3.83 -4.12
N SER A 99 13.48 -2.95 -4.60
CA SER A 99 12.03 -3.11 -4.47
C SER A 99 11.51 -4.37 -5.15
N GLN A 100 11.98 -4.68 -6.37
CA GLN A 100 11.64 -5.93 -7.07
C GLN A 100 12.09 -7.17 -6.28
N LEU A 101 13.33 -7.16 -5.78
CA LEU A 101 13.87 -8.26 -4.97
C LEU A 101 13.06 -8.48 -3.67
N ALA A 102 12.60 -7.41 -3.01
CA ALA A 102 11.73 -7.53 -1.85
C ALA A 102 10.35 -8.11 -2.19
N LEU A 103 9.75 -7.76 -3.33
CA LEU A 103 8.49 -8.39 -3.75
C LEU A 103 8.67 -9.89 -4.01
N GLU A 104 9.74 -10.27 -4.69
CA GLU A 104 10.08 -11.68 -4.95
C GLU A 104 10.31 -12.46 -3.65
N ALA A 105 10.89 -11.81 -2.63
CA ALA A 105 11.05 -12.38 -1.30
C ALA A 105 9.76 -12.39 -0.45
N GLY A 106 8.62 -11.94 -0.98
CA GLY A 106 7.34 -11.91 -0.26
C GLY A 106 7.26 -10.81 0.81
N LEU A 107 8.03 -9.72 0.66
CA LEU A 107 8.10 -8.57 1.57
C LEU A 107 7.52 -7.30 0.91
N PRO A 108 6.19 -7.21 0.71
CA PRO A 108 5.57 -6.07 0.05
C PRO A 108 5.78 -4.75 0.80
N ASP A 109 5.89 -4.78 2.13
CA ASP A 109 6.12 -3.57 2.91
C ASP A 109 7.53 -2.98 2.67
N ARG A 110 8.52 -3.81 2.41
CA ARG A 110 9.88 -3.42 2.02
C ARG A 110 9.93 -2.91 0.58
N ALA A 111 9.28 -3.62 -0.34
CA ALA A 111 9.17 -3.18 -1.71
C ALA A 111 8.54 -1.79 -1.84
N ILE A 112 7.42 -1.56 -1.16
CA ILE A 112 6.76 -0.25 -1.11
C ILE A 112 7.71 0.79 -0.51
N ALA A 113 8.41 0.48 0.58
CA ALA A 113 9.31 1.42 1.25
C ALA A 113 10.46 1.91 0.34
N ALA A 114 11.04 1.03 -0.49
CA ALA A 114 12.04 1.43 -1.47
C ALA A 114 11.42 2.23 -2.63
N ALA A 115 10.29 1.77 -3.18
CA ALA A 115 9.68 2.38 -4.36
C ALA A 115 9.14 3.80 -4.10
N ILE A 116 8.62 4.09 -2.90
CA ILE A 116 8.14 5.44 -2.55
C ILE A 116 9.28 6.45 -2.33
N ARG A 117 10.52 5.97 -2.18
CA ARG A 117 11.70 6.83 -1.94
C ARG A 117 12.24 7.44 -3.24
N THR A 118 11.89 6.89 -4.40
CA THR A 118 12.38 7.40 -5.68
C THR A 118 11.89 8.82 -5.97
N GLN A 119 12.71 9.63 -6.62
CA GLN A 119 12.45 11.05 -6.86
C GLN A 119 12.10 11.34 -8.32
N ASP A 120 12.83 10.77 -9.27
CA ASP A 120 12.74 11.06 -10.69
C ASP A 120 12.17 9.89 -11.48
N VAL A 121 12.59 8.67 -11.16
CA VAL A 121 12.16 7.45 -11.86
C VAL A 121 11.21 6.65 -10.97
N HIS A 122 9.98 6.48 -11.43
CA HIS A 122 8.93 5.84 -10.66
C HIS A 122 8.44 4.55 -11.32
N ASP A 123 8.21 3.52 -10.52
CA ASP A 123 7.43 2.34 -10.91
C ASP A 123 6.19 2.22 -10.03
N PHE A 124 5.02 2.58 -10.56
CA PHE A 124 3.77 2.56 -9.79
C PHE A 124 3.31 1.15 -9.48
N ARG A 125 3.77 0.14 -10.23
CA ARG A 125 3.51 -1.28 -9.93
C ARG A 125 4.21 -1.70 -8.64
N LEU A 126 5.34 -1.07 -8.31
CA LEU A 126 6.10 -1.29 -7.08
C LEU A 126 5.63 -0.38 -5.92
N ARG A 127 5.14 0.84 -6.22
CA ARG A 127 4.53 1.72 -5.19
C ARG A 127 3.16 1.23 -4.72
N TYR A 128 2.42 0.58 -5.61
CA TYR A 128 1.08 0.02 -5.40
C TYR A 128 1.03 -1.44 -5.87
N PRO A 129 1.78 -2.34 -5.22
CA PRO A 129 1.76 -3.75 -5.57
C PRO A 129 0.39 -4.35 -5.24
N LYS A 130 0.05 -5.46 -5.90
CA LYS A 130 -1.26 -6.12 -5.78
C LYS A 130 -1.13 -7.55 -5.24
N PRO A 131 -0.51 -7.79 -4.08
CA PRO A 131 -0.52 -9.12 -3.48
C PRO A 131 -1.95 -9.48 -3.06
N PHE A 132 -2.28 -10.78 -3.09
CA PHE A 132 -3.63 -11.28 -2.81
C PHE A 132 -4.72 -10.73 -3.75
N LYS A 133 -4.36 -10.26 -4.95
CA LYS A 133 -5.29 -9.60 -5.89
C LYS A 133 -6.57 -10.38 -6.08
N GLU A 134 -6.46 -11.66 -6.41
CA GLU A 134 -7.60 -12.52 -6.75
C GLU A 134 -8.55 -12.67 -5.55
N LEU A 135 -7.98 -12.80 -4.35
CA LEU A 135 -8.75 -12.93 -3.11
C LEU A 135 -9.41 -11.61 -2.71
N ILE A 136 -8.72 -10.48 -2.90
CA ILE A 136 -9.27 -9.14 -2.64
C ILE A 136 -10.40 -8.83 -3.62
N GLU A 137 -10.23 -9.11 -4.91
CA GLU A 137 -11.26 -8.95 -5.94
C GLU A 137 -12.49 -9.77 -5.59
N GLN A 138 -12.30 -11.05 -5.26
CA GLN A 138 -13.40 -11.93 -4.87
C GLN A 138 -14.19 -11.41 -3.66
N GLU A 139 -13.53 -10.99 -2.58
CA GLU A 139 -14.23 -10.50 -1.38
C GLU A 139 -14.81 -9.08 -1.56
N ALA A 140 -14.20 -8.26 -2.42
CA ALA A 140 -14.72 -6.94 -2.78
C ALA A 140 -16.00 -7.07 -3.61
N ASP A 141 -15.99 -7.91 -4.64
CA ASP A 141 -17.14 -8.15 -5.53
C ASP A 141 -18.33 -8.72 -4.75
N ARG A 142 -18.09 -9.68 -3.83
CA ARG A 142 -19.14 -10.21 -2.94
C ARG A 142 -19.83 -9.14 -2.08
N LYS A 143 -19.17 -8.00 -1.86
CA LYS A 143 -19.68 -6.89 -1.04
C LYS A 143 -20.06 -5.66 -1.86
N GLY A 144 -19.96 -5.73 -3.19
CA GLY A 144 -20.21 -4.58 -4.07
C GLY A 144 -19.24 -3.43 -3.84
N LEU A 145 -18.02 -3.72 -3.37
CA LEU A 145 -16.98 -2.73 -3.09
C LEU A 145 -16.05 -2.60 -4.28
N LYS A 146 -15.55 -1.38 -4.54
CA LYS A 146 -14.50 -1.19 -5.55
C LYS A 146 -13.19 -1.81 -5.06
N THR A 147 -12.62 -2.75 -5.82
CA THR A 147 -11.33 -3.42 -5.51
C THR A 147 -10.22 -2.42 -5.17
N GLY A 148 -10.10 -1.33 -5.94
CA GLY A 148 -9.09 -0.30 -5.70
C GLY A 148 -9.21 0.36 -4.31
N TRP A 149 -10.44 0.51 -3.79
CA TRP A 149 -10.67 1.06 -2.46
C TRP A 149 -10.20 0.09 -1.36
N VAL A 150 -10.55 -1.19 -1.51
CA VAL A 150 -10.11 -2.25 -0.57
C VAL A 150 -8.59 -2.39 -0.56
N MET A 151 -7.95 -2.40 -1.74
CA MET A 151 -6.49 -2.46 -1.86
C MET A 151 -5.82 -1.22 -1.25
N GLY A 152 -6.37 -0.02 -1.49
CA GLY A 152 -5.88 1.22 -0.91
C GLY A 152 -5.90 1.18 0.62
N LEU A 153 -7.01 0.70 1.20
CA LEU A 153 -7.14 0.51 2.64
C LEU A 153 -6.11 -0.49 3.18
N ILE A 154 -6.00 -1.69 2.58
CA ILE A 154 -5.02 -2.71 3.02
C ILE A 154 -3.59 -2.16 2.97
N ARG A 155 -3.25 -1.42 1.91
CA ARG A 155 -1.93 -0.81 1.76
C ARG A 155 -1.65 0.17 2.90
N GLN A 156 -2.63 0.97 3.29
CA GLN A 156 -2.50 1.93 4.38
C GLN A 156 -2.40 1.23 5.76
N GLU A 157 -3.23 0.21 5.98
CA GLU A 157 -3.34 -0.47 7.28
C GLU A 157 -2.18 -1.42 7.58
N SER A 158 -1.78 -2.24 6.60
CA SER A 158 -0.82 -3.33 6.84
C SER A 158 0.36 -3.36 5.88
N ARG A 159 0.32 -2.55 4.81
CA ARG A 159 1.22 -2.70 3.65
C ARG A 159 1.25 -4.14 3.13
N PHE A 160 0.10 -4.81 3.17
CA PHE A 160 -0.11 -6.20 2.77
C PHE A 160 0.62 -7.26 3.60
N LEU A 161 0.99 -6.96 4.84
CA LEU A 161 1.52 -7.97 5.77
C LEU A 161 0.37 -8.70 6.48
N PRO A 162 0.08 -9.98 6.16
CA PRO A 162 -1.08 -10.67 6.73
C PRO A 162 -0.90 -11.03 8.20
N LYS A 163 0.34 -11.09 8.71
CA LYS A 163 0.63 -11.48 10.10
C LYS A 163 0.87 -10.29 11.03
N ILE A 164 0.71 -9.05 10.55
CA ILE A 164 0.98 -7.87 11.37
C ILE A 164 -0.12 -7.66 12.42
N LYS A 165 0.30 -7.26 13.62
CA LYS A 165 -0.56 -6.88 14.73
C LYS A 165 -0.16 -5.50 15.25
N SER A 166 -1.14 -4.65 15.51
CA SER A 166 -0.89 -3.36 16.15
C SER A 166 -0.69 -3.52 17.66
N PRO A 167 -0.08 -2.54 18.34
CA PRO A 167 0.07 -2.55 19.80
C PRO A 167 -1.27 -2.65 20.55
N VAL A 168 -2.35 -2.15 19.95
CA VAL A 168 -3.70 -2.16 20.53
C VAL A 168 -4.53 -3.38 20.11
N GLY A 169 -3.95 -4.30 19.34
CA GLY A 169 -4.55 -5.60 19.02
C GLY A 169 -5.28 -5.71 17.68
N ALA A 170 -5.22 -4.70 16.82
CA ALA A 170 -5.70 -4.81 15.45
C ALA A 170 -4.84 -5.83 14.68
N ALA A 171 -5.44 -6.65 13.82
CA ALA A 171 -4.73 -7.78 13.20
C ALA A 171 -5.02 -7.94 11.70
N GLY A 172 -3.99 -8.39 10.98
CA GLY A 172 -4.06 -8.84 9.59
C GLY A 172 -4.09 -7.73 8.55
N LEU A 173 -4.47 -8.11 7.32
CA LEU A 173 -4.41 -7.25 6.13
C LEU A 173 -5.20 -5.95 6.29
N MET A 174 -6.39 -6.03 6.87
CA MET A 174 -7.31 -4.90 7.06
C MET A 174 -7.34 -4.39 8.51
N GLN A 175 -6.35 -4.78 9.35
CA GLN A 175 -6.21 -4.34 10.75
C GLN A 175 -7.52 -4.37 11.55
N ILE A 176 -8.16 -5.54 11.62
CA ILE A 176 -9.45 -5.70 12.29
C ILE A 176 -9.24 -5.92 13.78
N MET A 177 -9.98 -5.19 14.62
CA MET A 177 -10.01 -5.41 16.07
C MET A 177 -10.80 -6.67 16.43
N PRO A 178 -10.41 -7.46 17.45
CA PRO A 178 -11.14 -8.67 17.86
C PRO A 178 -12.62 -8.42 18.21
N ALA A 179 -12.94 -7.28 18.83
CA ALA A 179 -14.32 -6.90 19.14
C ALA A 179 -15.14 -6.68 17.86
N THR A 180 -14.59 -5.93 16.89
CA THR A 180 -15.18 -5.70 15.57
C THR A 180 -15.38 -7.02 14.83
N ALA A 181 -14.37 -7.89 14.83
CA ALA A 181 -14.45 -9.21 14.20
C ALA A 181 -15.63 -10.03 14.76
N ASN A 182 -15.81 -10.06 16.08
CA ASN A 182 -16.94 -10.77 16.70
C ASN A 182 -18.29 -10.12 16.41
N SER A 183 -18.36 -8.79 16.29
CA SER A 183 -19.58 -8.10 15.89
C SER A 183 -19.98 -8.44 14.46
N VAL A 184 -19.02 -8.37 13.53
CA VAL A 184 -19.23 -8.65 12.11
C VAL A 184 -19.56 -10.12 11.89
N ALA A 185 -18.84 -11.03 12.54
CA ALA A 185 -19.09 -12.47 12.44
C ALA A 185 -20.52 -12.84 12.85
N ARG A 186 -21.03 -12.30 13.97
CA ARG A 186 -22.42 -12.48 14.38
C ARG A 186 -23.41 -12.05 13.30
N GLY A 187 -23.18 -10.88 12.68
CA GLY A 187 -24.01 -10.40 11.58
C GLY A 187 -23.94 -11.27 10.31
N LEU A 188 -22.85 -12.02 10.13
CA LEU A 188 -22.67 -12.99 9.04
C LEU A 188 -23.16 -14.40 9.38
N GLY A 189 -23.76 -14.62 10.56
CA GLY A 189 -24.12 -15.95 11.05
C GLY A 189 -22.90 -16.84 11.36
N MET A 190 -21.72 -16.23 11.47
CA MET A 190 -20.49 -16.90 11.91
C MET A 190 -20.47 -16.82 13.44
N GLY A 191 -20.19 -17.94 14.10
CA GLY A 191 -20.09 -17.98 15.56
C GLY A 191 -18.95 -17.10 16.11
N ARG A 192 -18.60 -17.32 17.37
CA ARG A 192 -17.50 -16.59 18.02
C ARG A 192 -16.20 -16.73 17.22
N VAL A 193 -15.50 -15.62 17.02
CA VAL A 193 -14.25 -15.56 16.27
C VAL A 193 -13.08 -15.92 17.18
N ASP A 194 -12.22 -16.84 16.73
CA ASP A 194 -10.87 -16.98 17.28
C ASP A 194 -9.97 -15.89 16.71
N ALA A 195 -9.50 -14.98 17.57
CA ALA A 195 -8.65 -13.86 17.18
C ALA A 195 -7.35 -14.30 16.50
N ARG A 196 -6.87 -15.53 16.74
CA ARG A 196 -5.68 -16.08 16.06
C ARG A 196 -5.89 -16.23 14.56
N ARG A 197 -7.13 -16.40 14.10
CA ARG A 197 -7.47 -16.53 12.68
C ARG A 197 -7.46 -15.20 11.93
N LEU A 198 -7.41 -14.07 12.64
CA LEU A 198 -7.38 -12.74 12.00
C LEU A 198 -6.12 -12.48 11.18
N VAL A 199 -5.09 -13.32 11.30
CA VAL A 199 -3.89 -13.27 10.43
C VAL A 199 -4.00 -14.15 9.19
N GLU A 200 -5.07 -14.95 9.06
CA GLU A 200 -5.37 -15.71 7.84
C GLU A 200 -5.94 -14.74 6.79
N PRO A 201 -5.30 -14.57 5.61
CA PRO A 201 -5.71 -13.58 4.61
C PRO A 201 -7.19 -13.67 4.22
N SER A 202 -7.70 -14.87 3.93
CA SER A 202 -9.09 -15.07 3.50
C SER A 202 -10.09 -14.75 4.59
N PHE A 203 -9.82 -15.16 5.82
CA PHE A 203 -10.69 -14.86 6.96
C PHE A 203 -10.68 -13.37 7.30
N ASN A 204 -9.51 -12.73 7.29
CA ASN A 204 -9.37 -11.31 7.52
C ASN A 204 -10.10 -10.50 6.45
N LEU A 205 -9.91 -10.81 5.16
CA LEU A 205 -10.57 -10.12 4.07
C LEU A 205 -12.09 -10.28 4.13
N ARG A 206 -12.60 -11.49 4.37
CA ARG A 206 -14.05 -11.72 4.50
C ARG A 206 -14.69 -10.86 5.59
N LEU A 207 -14.06 -10.77 6.76
CA LEU A 207 -14.57 -9.92 7.85
C LEU A 207 -14.36 -8.43 7.55
N GLY A 208 -13.22 -8.07 6.99
CA GLY A 208 -12.83 -6.68 6.74
C GLY A 208 -13.66 -6.02 5.65
N THR A 209 -13.91 -6.71 4.54
CA THR A 209 -14.80 -6.20 3.48
C THR A 209 -16.25 -6.14 3.94
N ALA A 210 -16.70 -7.10 4.76
CA ALA A 210 -18.02 -7.04 5.38
C ALA A 210 -18.15 -5.81 6.31
N TYR A 211 -17.14 -5.55 7.13
CA TYR A 211 -17.13 -4.36 7.99
C TYR A 211 -17.08 -3.06 7.19
N LEU A 212 -16.23 -3.00 6.16
CA LEU A 212 -16.09 -1.84 5.28
C LEU A 212 -17.40 -1.52 4.57
N GLN A 213 -18.10 -2.55 4.07
CA GLN A 213 -19.44 -2.38 3.48
C GLN A 213 -20.47 -1.88 4.49
N GLN A 214 -20.47 -2.38 5.73
CA GLN A 214 -21.38 -1.89 6.78
C GLN A 214 -21.14 -0.40 7.06
N MET A 215 -19.87 0.03 7.11
CA MET A 215 -19.54 1.45 7.29
C MET A 215 -19.94 2.26 6.07
N HIS A 216 -19.68 1.77 4.87
CA HIS A 216 -20.08 2.43 3.63
C HIS A 216 -21.60 2.66 3.57
N SER A 217 -22.41 1.65 3.92
CA SER A 217 -23.87 1.79 3.99
C SER A 217 -24.31 2.75 5.10
N ARG A 218 -23.65 2.73 6.26
CA ARG A 218 -23.94 3.66 7.37
C ARG A 218 -23.70 5.12 7.00
N PHE A 219 -22.75 5.39 6.12
CA PHE A 219 -22.43 6.73 5.61
C PHE A 219 -23.06 7.00 4.23
N ASN A 220 -24.23 6.41 3.94
CA ASN A 220 -25.01 6.65 2.72
C ASN A 220 -24.25 6.43 1.40
N GLY A 221 -23.33 5.46 1.38
CA GLY A 221 -22.52 5.18 0.19
C GLY A 221 -21.39 6.17 -0.03
N SER A 222 -21.05 7.01 0.96
CA SER A 222 -19.82 7.79 0.91
C SER A 222 -18.62 6.94 1.30
N ALA A 223 -17.54 7.06 0.53
CA ALA A 223 -16.24 6.47 0.87
C ALA A 223 -15.36 7.44 1.69
N VAL A 224 -15.83 8.67 1.86
CA VAL A 224 -15.18 9.81 2.54
C VAL A 224 -16.21 10.62 3.32
#